data_AF-A0A354XF56-F1
#
_entry.id   AF-A0A354XF56-F1
#
_cell.length_a   1.000
_cell.length_b   1.000
_cell.length_c   1.000
_cell.angle_alpha   90.00
_cell.angle_beta   90.00
_cell.angle_gamma   90.00
#
_symmetry.space_group_name_H-M   'P 1'
#
loop_
_entity.id
_entity.type
_entity.pdbx_description
1 polymer ?
#
loop_
_entity_poly.entity_id
_entity_poly.type
_entity_poly.pdbx_seq_one_letter_code
_entity_poly.pdbx_strand_id
1 'polypeptide(L)'
;GGGTGTNGQSLTDGIVVDVSRHMNQIIEIDVEARRVRVQAGVVKDQLNAALKPHGLFFAPELSTSNRATIGGMISTDASGQGSCQYGKTRHHVLELDT
;
A
#
# COMPACT_ATOMS: atom_id res chain seq x y z
N GLY A 1 -10.40 3.39 -2.64
CA GLY A 1 -9.34 2.49 -2.14
C GLY A 1 -9.92 1.09 -1.95
N GLY A 2 -9.25 0.21 -1.22
CA GLY A 2 -9.67 -1.20 -1.09
C GLY A 2 -10.89 -1.49 -0.20
N GLY A 3 -11.39 -0.52 0.57
CA GLY A 3 -12.56 -0.70 1.43
C GLY A 3 -12.39 -1.71 2.58
N THR A 4 -11.16 -2.00 2.99
CA THR A 4 -10.83 -3.04 4.01
C THR A 4 -10.77 -2.51 5.44
N GLY A 5 -10.97 -1.21 5.64
CA GLY A 5 -10.95 -0.60 6.96
C GLY A 5 -12.11 -1.09 7.82
N THR A 6 -11.83 -1.48 9.06
CA THR A 6 -12.82 -2.05 9.99
C THR A 6 -13.44 -1.00 10.92
N ASN A 7 -12.99 0.24 10.87
CA ASN A 7 -13.40 1.29 11.81
C ASN A 7 -14.40 2.26 11.17
N GLY A 8 -15.06 1.85 10.08
CA GLY A 8 -16.03 2.67 9.36
C GLY A 8 -15.43 3.84 8.59
N GLN A 9 -14.13 3.82 8.26
CA GLN A 9 -13.45 4.96 7.62
C GLN A 9 -14.06 5.40 6.28
N SER A 10 -14.74 4.48 5.58
CA SER A 10 -15.39 4.75 4.29
C SER A 10 -16.90 4.95 4.39
N LEU A 11 -17.49 4.94 5.59
CA LEU A 11 -18.92 5.21 5.75
C LEU A 11 -19.16 6.72 5.65
N THR A 12 -20.00 7.12 4.70
CA THR A 12 -20.33 8.53 4.47
C THR A 12 -21.63 8.66 3.67
N ASP A 13 -22.39 9.73 3.93
CA ASP A 13 -23.52 10.16 3.09
C ASP A 13 -23.08 11.12 1.95
N GLY A 14 -21.77 11.38 1.86
CA GLY A 14 -21.17 12.30 0.89
C GLY A 14 -20.55 11.60 -0.32
N ILE A 15 -19.46 12.17 -0.82
CA ILE A 15 -18.75 11.66 -2.00
C ILE A 15 -17.66 10.69 -1.59
N VAL A 16 -17.62 9.53 -2.26
CA VAL A 16 -16.51 8.57 -2.16
C VAL A 16 -15.60 8.73 -3.38
N VAL A 17 -14.34 9.08 -3.14
CA VAL A 17 -13.31 9.13 -4.20
C VAL A 17 -12.58 7.79 -4.25
N ASP A 18 -12.76 7.04 -5.34
CA ASP A 18 -12.06 5.78 -5.55
C ASP A 18 -10.83 5.91 -6.46
N VAL A 19 -9.66 5.89 -5.83
CA VAL A 19 -8.35 5.89 -6.52
C VAL A 19 -7.90 4.50 -7.01
N SER A 20 -8.61 3.41 -6.68
CA SER A 20 -8.17 2.04 -6.96
C SER A 20 -8.20 1.67 -8.45
N ARG A 21 -9.06 2.33 -9.24
CA ARG A 21 -9.28 1.97 -10.65
C ARG A 21 -8.31 2.63 -11.62
N HIS A 22 -7.97 3.90 -11.39
CA HIS A 22 -7.21 4.73 -12.33
C HIS A 22 -5.88 5.25 -11.77
N MET A 23 -5.61 5.03 -10.48
CA MET A 23 -4.38 5.43 -9.81
C MET A 23 -3.66 4.19 -9.24
N ASN A 24 -3.50 3.14 -10.06
CA ASN A 24 -3.02 1.81 -9.65
C ASN A 24 -1.76 1.34 -10.38
N GLN A 25 -0.94 2.27 -10.87
CA GLN A 25 0.30 1.99 -11.55
C GLN A 25 1.50 1.98 -10.59
N ILE A 26 2.42 1.06 -10.83
CA ILE A 26 3.78 1.10 -10.29
C ILE A 26 4.59 1.96 -11.26
N ILE A 27 5.07 3.10 -10.80
CA ILE A 27 5.70 4.13 -11.64
C ILE A 27 7.17 3.75 -11.89
N GLU A 28 7.86 3.32 -10.84
CA GLU A 28 9.31 3.11 -10.89
C GLU A 28 9.75 2.15 -9.78
N ILE A 29 10.65 1.22 -10.10
CA ILE A 29 11.30 0.31 -9.14
C ILE A 29 12.82 0.55 -9.23
N ASP A 30 13.38 1.11 -8.17
CA ASP A 30 14.83 1.26 -7.99
C ASP A 30 15.32 0.14 -7.08
N VAL A 31 15.90 -0.90 -7.68
CA VAL A 31 16.37 -2.10 -6.98
C VAL A 31 17.63 -1.80 -6.17
N GLU A 32 18.51 -0.92 -6.65
CA GLU A 32 19.77 -0.58 -6.00
C GLU A 32 19.53 0.22 -4.73
N ALA A 33 18.71 1.27 -4.82
CA ALA A 33 18.31 2.08 -3.67
C ALA A 33 17.25 1.39 -2.80
N ARG A 34 16.67 0.27 -3.25
CA ARG A 34 15.55 -0.45 -2.63
C ARG A 34 14.34 0.44 -2.40
N ARG A 35 13.96 1.19 -3.43
CA ARG A 35 12.85 2.13 -3.42
C ARG A 35 11.87 1.80 -4.53
N VAL A 36 10.60 2.09 -4.29
CA VAL A 36 9.55 1.92 -5.29
C VAL A 36 8.61 3.11 -5.23
N ARG A 37 8.31 3.68 -6.39
CA ARG A 37 7.33 4.75 -6.54
C ARG A 37 6.06 4.17 -7.14
N VAL A 38 4.95 4.37 -6.45
CA VAL A 38 3.65 3.78 -6.80
C VAL A 38 2.55 4.81 -6.67
N GLN A 39 1.48 4.61 -7.40
CA GLN A 39 0.24 5.34 -7.18
C GLN A 39 -0.53 4.75 -5.99
N ALA A 40 -1.34 5.59 -5.33
CA ALA A 40 -2.03 5.25 -4.08
C ALA A 40 -3.01 4.06 -4.18
N GLY A 41 -3.55 3.79 -5.37
CA GLY A 41 -4.48 2.70 -5.65
C GLY A 41 -3.82 1.34 -5.90
N VAL A 42 -2.49 1.24 -5.95
CA VAL A 42 -1.79 -0.05 -6.09
C VAL A 42 -2.14 -0.97 -4.93
N VAL A 43 -2.46 -2.22 -5.22
CA VAL A 43 -2.74 -3.25 -4.21
C VAL A 43 -1.43 -3.85 -3.70
N LYS A 44 -1.34 -4.15 -2.40
CA LYS A 44 -0.13 -4.75 -1.78
C LYS A 44 0.38 -5.97 -2.55
N ASP A 45 -0.49 -6.92 -2.86
CA ASP A 45 -0.05 -8.15 -3.55
C ASP A 45 0.41 -7.90 -4.99
N GLN A 46 -0.15 -6.91 -5.67
CA GLN A 46 0.35 -6.44 -6.97
C GLN A 46 1.75 -5.86 -6.85
N LEU A 47 2.00 -5.05 -5.82
CA LEU A 47 3.34 -4.52 -5.53
C LEU A 47 4.34 -5.64 -5.24
N ASN A 48 3.99 -6.58 -4.36
CA ASN A 48 4.88 -7.69 -4.03
C ASN A 48 5.12 -8.64 -5.21
N ALA A 49 4.13 -8.83 -6.08
CA ALA A 49 4.33 -9.59 -7.32
C ALA A 49 5.35 -8.92 -8.25
N ALA A 50 5.33 -7.59 -8.36
CA ALA A 50 6.29 -6.83 -9.16
C ALA A 50 7.69 -6.79 -8.54
N LEU A 51 7.80 -6.81 -7.21
CA LEU A 51 9.08 -6.79 -6.50
C LEU A 51 9.74 -8.18 -6.42
N LYS A 52 8.96 -9.26 -6.49
CA LYS A 52 9.43 -10.65 -6.33
C LYS A 52 10.58 -11.04 -7.28
N PRO A 53 10.59 -10.68 -8.58
CA PRO A 53 11.71 -10.98 -9.47
C PRO A 53 13.05 -10.36 -9.03
N HIS A 54 13.00 -9.29 -8.25
CA HIS A 54 14.17 -8.59 -7.73
C HIS A 54 14.60 -9.08 -6.33
N GLY A 55 13.93 -10.10 -5.78
CA GLY A 55 14.18 -10.58 -4.42
C GLY A 55 13.75 -9.59 -3.33
N LEU A 56 12.91 -8.62 -3.68
CA LEU A 56 12.41 -7.58 -2.76
C LEU A 56 10.93 -7.81 -2.44
N PHE A 57 10.47 -7.25 -1.33
CA PHE A 57 9.06 -7.23 -0.95
C PHE A 57 8.76 -6.02 -0.06
N PHE A 58 7.51 -5.55 -0.11
CA PHE A 58 6.94 -4.61 0.82
C PHE A 58 6.44 -5.36 2.07
N ALA A 59 7.01 -5.02 3.22
CA ALA A 59 6.99 -5.86 4.41
C ALA A 59 5.68 -5.91 5.22
N PRO A 60 4.87 -4.83 5.34
CA PRO A 60 3.64 -4.88 6.12
C PRO A 60 2.67 -5.95 5.62
N GLU A 61 2.49 -7.03 6.39
CA GLU A 61 1.64 -8.16 6.01
C GLU A 61 0.25 -8.07 6.63
N LEU A 62 -0.80 -8.13 5.81
CA LEU A 62 -2.20 -7.91 6.20
C LEU A 62 -3.06 -9.07 5.70
N SER A 63 -4.07 -9.47 6.48
CA SER A 63 -5.02 -10.52 6.06
C SER A 63 -5.84 -10.15 4.81
N THR A 64 -5.91 -8.86 4.46
CA THR A 64 -6.61 -8.32 3.29
C THR A 64 -5.66 -7.87 2.18
N SER A 65 -4.44 -8.43 2.13
CA SER A 65 -3.36 -8.06 1.20
C SER A 65 -3.79 -8.02 -0.28
N ASN A 66 -4.73 -8.87 -0.66
CA ASN A 66 -5.21 -9.01 -2.04
C ASN A 66 -6.09 -7.85 -2.52
N ARG A 67 -6.47 -6.93 -1.64
CA ARG A 67 -7.30 -5.76 -1.98
C ARG A 67 -6.92 -4.49 -1.22
N ALA A 68 -6.09 -4.58 -0.18
CA ALA A 68 -5.55 -3.43 0.53
C ALA A 68 -4.65 -2.60 -0.39
N THR A 69 -5.05 -1.35 -0.61
CA THR A 69 -4.31 -0.39 -1.45
C THR A 69 -3.25 0.35 -0.63
N ILE A 70 -2.10 0.69 -1.23
CA ILE A 70 -0.99 1.39 -0.56
C ILE A 70 -1.45 2.69 0.11
N GLY A 71 -2.26 3.51 -0.56
CA GLY A 71 -2.79 4.75 0.03
C GLY A 71 -3.70 4.49 1.22
N GLY A 72 -4.47 3.40 1.19
CA GLY A 72 -5.28 2.95 2.33
C GLY A 72 -4.41 2.55 3.52
N MET A 73 -3.34 1.79 3.27
CA MET A 73 -2.37 1.37 4.28
C MET A 73 -1.66 2.58 4.92
N ILE A 74 -1.32 3.59 4.12
CA ILE A 74 -0.71 4.83 4.61
C ILE A 74 -1.70 5.60 5.48
N SER A 75 -2.96 5.73 5.05
CA SER A 75 -3.98 6.48 5.80
C SER A 75 -4.28 5.89 7.19
N THR A 76 -4.09 4.58 7.37
CA THR A 76 -4.39 3.88 8.62
C THR A 76 -3.15 3.49 9.43
N ASP A 77 -1.94 3.90 8.98
CA ASP A 77 -0.66 3.36 9.47
C ASP A 77 -0.70 1.84 9.65
N ALA A 78 -1.12 1.15 8.59
CA ALA A 78 -1.41 -0.27 8.66
C ALA A 78 -0.19 -1.05 9.16
N SER A 79 -0.45 -1.99 10.06
CA SER A 79 0.54 -2.88 10.65
C SER A 79 -0.03 -4.28 10.70
N GLY A 80 0.82 -5.29 10.55
CA GLY A 80 0.42 -6.67 10.74
C GLY A 80 1.61 -7.57 11.00
N GLN A 81 1.53 -8.82 10.54
CA GLN A 81 2.56 -9.80 10.88
C GLN A 81 3.94 -9.35 10.39
N GLY A 82 4.96 -9.54 11.22
CA GLY A 82 6.31 -9.09 10.94
C GLY A 82 6.58 -7.60 11.22
N SER A 83 5.58 -6.78 11.61
CA SER A 83 5.81 -5.35 11.84
C SER A 83 6.79 -5.03 12.98
N CYS A 84 6.97 -5.95 13.93
CA CYS A 84 7.99 -5.81 14.98
C CYS A 84 9.42 -5.95 14.43
N GLN A 85 9.60 -6.71 13.34
CA GLN A 85 10.90 -6.94 12.72
C GLN A 85 11.18 -5.97 11.57
N TYR A 86 10.17 -5.70 10.74
CA TYR A 86 10.32 -4.92 9.51
C TYR A 86 9.74 -3.51 9.58
N GLY A 87 8.95 -3.21 10.61
CA GLY A 87 8.26 -1.92 10.76
C GLY A 87 6.82 -1.93 10.26
N LYS A 88 6.09 -0.89 10.66
CA LYS A 88 4.75 -0.52 10.14
C LYS A 88 4.83 0.28 8.85
N THR A 89 3.70 0.48 8.17
CA THR A 89 3.61 1.23 6.90
C THR A 89 4.35 2.56 6.94
N ARG A 90 4.20 3.39 7.99
CA ARG A 90 4.90 4.68 8.09
C ARG A 90 6.43 4.60 7.99
N HIS A 91 7.06 3.49 8.40
CA HIS A 91 8.52 3.35 8.34
C HIS A 91 9.03 3.03 6.94
N HIS A 92 8.12 2.71 6.01
CA HIS A 92 8.43 2.41 4.61
C HIS A 92 8.02 3.55 3.67
N VAL A 93 7.47 4.65 4.18
CA VAL A 93 7.11 5.83 3.38
C VAL A 93 8.25 6.83 3.46
N LEU A 94 8.82 7.18 2.29
CA LEU A 94 9.88 8.19 2.19
C LEU A 94 9.32 9.57 1.84
N GLU A 95 8.35 9.61 0.93
CA GLU A 95 7.77 10.83 0.37
C GLU A 95 6.34 10.56 -0.11
N LEU A 96 5.50 11.60 -0.11
CA LEU A 96 4.17 11.61 -0.71
C LEU A 96 4.05 12.90 -1.53
N ASP A 97 3.48 12.79 -2.72
CA ASP A 97 3.28 13.92 -3.64
C ASP A 97 1.85 13.87 -4.23
N THR A 98 1.36 15.01 -4.71
CA THR A 98 -0.02 15.21 -5.18
C THR A 98 -0.13 15.33 -6.69
#